data_AF-A0A0W0RGJ4-F1
#
_entry.id   AF-A0A0W0RGJ4-F1
#
_cell.length_a   1.000
_cell.length_b   1.000
_cell.length_c   1.000
_cell.angle_alpha   90.00
_cell.angle_beta   90.00
_cell.angle_gamma   90.00
#
_symmetry.space_group_name_H-M   'P 1'
#
loop_
_entity.id
_entity.type
_entity.pdbx_description
1 polymer ?
#
loop_
_entity_poly.entity_id
_entity_poly.type
_entity_poly.pdbx_seq_one_letter_code
_entity_poly.pdbx_strand_id
1 'polypeptide(L)'
;MSISGTIVFNAKGALMTYPSLATNQDFIKALLYGGKLPSYHCTDTGPQSHCLSIDTASTQEISAKKALVAQVQELLQGIYDNIKMGKELSDKQKGLIELTQPAVFNLISANAQQNTGIQGSYELAQSVATDLLAQYLSNSLDIIRASLSGRELGAHNEERLYKNLQLAQQFVARFSTESRERFNAALQTNELIRNNVKQALSALTPTLRTAYYGDAQ
;
A
#
# COMPACT_ATOMS: atom_id res chain seq x y z
N MET A 1 7.42 2.38 -16.43
CA MET A 1 8.65 1.56 -16.56
C MET A 1 9.50 1.52 -15.28
N SER A 2 9.36 2.46 -14.33
CA SER A 2 10.03 2.40 -13.02
C SER A 2 9.74 1.12 -12.23
N ILE A 3 8.48 0.67 -12.17
CA ILE A 3 8.05 -0.48 -11.35
C ILE A 3 8.61 -1.81 -11.87
N SER A 4 8.61 -2.06 -13.16
CA SER A 4 9.12 -3.31 -13.75
C SER A 4 10.62 -3.33 -14.02
N GLY A 5 11.24 -2.15 -14.00
CA GLY A 5 12.51 -1.94 -14.69
C GLY A 5 12.29 -1.80 -16.20
N THR A 6 13.36 -1.49 -16.91
CA THR A 6 13.32 -1.29 -18.35
C THR A 6 14.65 -1.62 -19.03
N ILE A 7 14.58 -1.79 -20.34
CA ILE A 7 15.71 -1.92 -21.24
C ILE A 7 15.60 -0.84 -22.30
N VAL A 8 16.72 -0.17 -22.56
CA VAL A 8 16.82 0.90 -23.54
C VAL A 8 18.01 0.65 -24.44
N PHE A 9 17.85 0.87 -25.74
CA PHE A 9 18.98 0.92 -26.67
C PHE A 9 19.47 2.35 -26.76
N ASN A 10 20.76 2.56 -26.51
CA ASN A 10 21.34 3.90 -26.65
C ASN A 10 21.57 4.26 -28.13
N ALA A 11 22.00 5.50 -28.39
CA ALA A 11 22.24 6.00 -29.75
C ALA A 11 23.29 5.18 -30.55
N LYS A 12 24.09 4.34 -29.89
CA LYS A 12 25.07 3.43 -30.52
C LYS A 12 24.52 2.02 -30.74
N GLY A 13 23.24 1.79 -30.45
CA GLY A 13 22.61 0.48 -30.49
C GLY A 13 23.01 -0.45 -29.34
N ALA A 14 23.74 0.05 -28.33
CA ALA A 14 24.11 -0.77 -27.18
C ALA A 14 22.98 -0.83 -26.15
N LEU A 15 22.79 -2.02 -25.59
CA LEU A 15 21.74 -2.31 -24.62
C LEU A 15 22.09 -1.77 -23.24
N MET A 16 21.19 -0.98 -22.67
CA MET A 16 21.23 -0.51 -21.28
C MET A 16 20.08 -1.14 -20.51
N THR A 17 20.33 -1.61 -19.29
CA THR A 17 19.32 -2.25 -18.45
C THR A 17 19.17 -1.50 -17.14
N TYR A 18 17.93 -1.18 -16.78
CA TYR A 18 17.56 -0.45 -15.57
C TYR A 18 16.72 -1.36 -14.68
N PRO A 19 17.16 -1.63 -13.44
CA PRO A 19 16.47 -2.57 -12.56
C PRO A 19 15.13 -2.00 -12.09
N SER A 20 14.23 -2.90 -11.70
CA SER A 20 12.94 -2.54 -11.10
C SER A 20 13.13 -1.73 -9.81
N LEU A 21 12.48 -0.56 -9.76
CA LEU A 21 12.40 0.24 -8.54
C LEU A 21 11.44 -0.36 -7.51
N ALA A 22 10.64 -1.38 -7.85
CA ALA A 22 9.86 -2.11 -6.84
C ALA A 22 10.75 -2.81 -5.80
N THR A 23 12.02 -3.08 -6.14
CA THR A 23 13.03 -3.62 -5.21
C THR A 23 13.76 -2.55 -4.41
N ASN A 24 13.54 -1.26 -4.71
CA ASN A 24 14.19 -0.14 -4.06
C ASN A 24 13.41 0.29 -2.81
N GLN A 25 14.09 0.33 -1.66
CA GLN A 25 13.45 0.67 -0.38
C GLN A 25 12.94 2.11 -0.31
N ASP A 26 13.66 3.07 -0.88
CA ASP A 26 13.24 4.48 -0.90
C ASP A 26 12.01 4.67 -1.79
N PHE A 27 11.91 3.91 -2.88
CA PHE A 27 10.72 3.87 -3.73
C PHE A 27 9.49 3.38 -2.94
N ILE A 28 9.60 2.24 -2.24
CA ILE A 28 8.51 1.70 -1.41
C ILE A 28 8.15 2.67 -0.28
N LYS A 29 9.16 3.22 0.41
CA LYS A 29 8.96 4.17 1.51
C LYS A 29 8.27 5.44 1.05
N ALA A 30 8.66 6.00 -0.10
CA ALA A 30 8.05 7.21 -0.64
C ALA A 30 6.58 7.00 -1.04
N LEU A 31 6.22 5.82 -1.55
CA LEU A 31 4.81 5.49 -1.83
C LEU A 31 3.98 5.38 -0.55
N LEU A 32 4.52 4.77 0.50
CA LEU A 32 3.82 4.57 1.77
C LEU A 32 3.70 5.85 2.59
N TYR A 33 4.78 6.61 2.73
CA TYR A 33 4.90 7.71 3.69
C TYR A 33 5.17 9.09 3.07
N GLY A 34 5.42 9.14 1.77
CA GLY A 34 5.80 10.36 1.08
C GLY A 34 7.31 10.62 1.12
N GLY A 35 7.72 11.73 0.51
CA GLY A 35 9.12 12.10 0.29
C GLY A 35 9.49 12.00 -1.18
N LYS A 36 10.80 11.79 -1.43
CA LYS A 36 11.36 11.69 -2.78
C LYS A 36 11.14 10.28 -3.33
N LEU A 37 10.27 10.16 -4.31
CA LEU A 37 10.04 8.95 -5.09
C LEU A 37 11.08 8.88 -6.22
N PRO A 38 12.01 7.91 -6.20
CA PRO A 38 12.90 7.68 -7.33
C PRO A 38 12.08 7.33 -8.58
N SER A 39 12.42 7.92 -9.72
CA SER A 39 11.75 7.65 -10.97
C SER A 39 12.74 7.60 -12.13
N TYR A 40 12.39 6.81 -13.14
CA TYR A 40 13.11 6.80 -14.41
C TYR A 40 12.35 7.63 -15.42
N HIS A 41 13.04 8.57 -16.05
CA HIS A 41 12.49 9.40 -17.13
C HIS A 41 13.42 9.38 -18.33
N CYS A 42 12.87 9.40 -19.54
CA CYS A 42 13.65 9.61 -20.74
C CYS A 42 14.25 11.02 -20.70
N THR A 43 15.53 11.17 -21.03
CA THR A 43 16.17 12.49 -21.06
C THR A 43 15.68 13.35 -22.23
N ASP A 44 15.20 12.72 -23.30
CA ASP A 44 14.57 13.36 -24.45
C ASP A 44 13.05 13.38 -24.31
N THR A 45 12.43 14.57 -24.38
CA THR A 45 10.98 14.77 -24.26
C THR A 45 10.40 15.35 -25.56
N GLY A 46 9.29 14.79 -26.06
CA GLY A 46 8.57 15.32 -27.22
C GLY A 46 7.95 14.24 -28.13
N PRO A 47 7.23 14.63 -29.22
CA PRO A 47 6.57 13.69 -30.14
C PRO A 47 7.53 12.77 -30.90
N GLN A 48 8.81 13.13 -30.96
CA GLN A 48 9.90 12.38 -31.59
C GLN A 48 10.86 11.79 -30.55
N SER A 49 10.44 11.68 -29.29
CA SER A 49 11.26 11.04 -28.24
C SER A 49 11.48 9.57 -28.61
N HIS A 50 12.75 9.20 -28.73
CA HIS A 50 13.19 7.83 -28.96
C HIS A 50 13.61 7.15 -27.65
N CYS A 51 13.65 7.91 -26.54
CA CYS A 51 14.01 7.43 -25.20
C CYS A 51 15.32 6.65 -25.20
N LEU A 52 16.35 7.17 -25.87
CA LEU A 52 17.65 6.50 -26.02
C LEU A 52 18.55 6.64 -24.79
N SER A 53 18.13 7.44 -23.81
CA SER A 53 18.84 7.69 -22.56
C SER A 53 17.84 7.94 -21.43
N ILE A 54 18.13 7.41 -20.25
CA ILE A 54 17.29 7.49 -19.05
C ILE A 54 18.01 8.29 -17.98
N ASP A 55 17.33 9.30 -17.44
CA ASP A 55 17.67 9.92 -16.17
C ASP A 55 17.22 9.00 -15.02
N THR A 56 18.18 8.68 -14.15
CA THR A 56 17.99 7.84 -12.96
C THR A 56 18.13 8.64 -11.66
N ALA A 57 18.58 9.90 -11.73
CA ALA A 57 18.73 10.79 -10.59
C ALA A 57 17.46 11.58 -10.32
N SER A 58 16.51 11.60 -11.26
CA SER A 58 15.23 12.26 -11.10
C SER A 58 14.40 11.66 -9.95
N THR A 59 13.79 12.55 -9.19
CA THR A 59 12.83 12.18 -8.13
C THR A 59 11.56 12.99 -8.27
N GLN A 60 10.42 12.36 -8.01
CA GLN A 60 9.14 13.03 -7.83
C GLN A 60 8.85 13.22 -6.34
N GLU A 61 8.20 14.30 -5.97
CA GLU A 61 7.84 14.54 -4.57
C GLU A 61 6.40 14.10 -4.29
N ILE A 62 6.25 13.21 -3.31
CA ILE A 62 4.95 12.82 -2.75
C ILE A 62 4.82 13.50 -1.39
N SER A 63 3.82 14.36 -1.23
CA SER A 63 3.55 14.93 0.10
C SER A 63 3.05 13.84 1.05
N ALA A 64 3.38 13.94 2.34
CA ALA A 64 2.97 12.95 3.34
C ALA A 64 1.44 12.74 3.37
N LYS A 65 0.64 13.78 3.14
CA LYS A 65 -0.83 13.69 3.05
C LYS A 65 -1.32 12.89 1.84
N LYS A 66 -0.57 12.90 0.74
CA LYS A 66 -0.87 12.12 -0.47
C LYS A 66 -0.24 10.73 -0.44
N ALA A 67 0.52 10.40 0.59
CA ALA A 67 1.09 9.07 0.75
C ALA A 67 0.02 8.06 1.15
N LEU A 68 0.24 6.79 0.82
CA LEU A 68 -0.79 5.76 0.94
C LEU A 68 -1.25 5.55 2.40
N VAL A 69 -0.32 5.57 3.36
CA VAL A 69 -0.66 5.39 4.78
C VAL A 69 -1.60 6.48 5.29
N ALA A 70 -1.33 7.74 4.94
CA ALA A 70 -2.16 8.87 5.34
C ALA A 70 -3.57 8.79 4.73
N GLN A 71 -3.66 8.46 3.43
CA GLN A 71 -4.95 8.31 2.76
C GLN A 71 -5.77 7.15 3.34
N VAL A 72 -5.13 6.01 3.61
CA VAL A 72 -5.79 4.87 4.26
C VAL A 72 -6.27 5.24 5.65
N GLN A 73 -5.44 5.93 6.45
CA GLN A 73 -5.83 6.36 7.79
C GLN A 73 -7.07 7.26 7.78
N GLU A 74 -7.13 8.22 6.86
CA GLU A 74 -8.28 9.11 6.67
C GLU A 74 -9.54 8.32 6.26
N LEU A 75 -9.41 7.35 5.36
CA LEU A 75 -10.52 6.49 4.95
C LEU A 75 -11.03 5.60 6.08
N LEU A 76 -10.13 4.97 6.85
CA LEU A 76 -10.50 4.13 8.01
C LEU A 76 -11.24 4.94 9.07
N GLN A 77 -10.76 6.15 9.37
CA GLN A 77 -11.41 7.07 10.28
C GLN A 77 -12.79 7.49 9.76
N GLY A 78 -12.90 7.84 8.47
CA GLY A 78 -14.18 8.17 7.86
C GLY A 78 -15.17 7.01 7.86
N ILE A 79 -14.72 5.75 7.71
CA ILE A 79 -15.57 4.56 7.83
C ILE A 79 -16.11 4.45 9.26
N TYR A 80 -15.23 4.60 10.27
CA TYR A 80 -15.62 4.59 11.67
C TYR A 80 -16.69 5.64 11.97
N ASP A 81 -16.46 6.89 11.58
CA ASP A 81 -17.36 8.00 11.86
C ASP A 81 -18.70 7.82 11.17
N ASN A 82 -18.72 7.37 9.91
CA ASN A 82 -19.97 7.11 9.20
C ASN A 82 -20.78 5.98 9.84
N ILE A 83 -20.16 4.88 10.25
CA ILE A 83 -20.86 3.78 10.94
C ILE A 83 -21.43 4.28 12.27
N LYS A 84 -20.64 5.01 13.06
CA LYS A 84 -21.08 5.57 14.35
C LYS A 84 -22.28 6.51 14.18
N MET A 85 -22.30 7.31 13.10
CA MET A 85 -23.37 8.26 12.81
C MET A 85 -24.56 7.66 12.04
N GLY A 86 -24.52 6.38 11.68
CA GLY A 86 -25.53 5.75 10.82
C GLY A 86 -25.59 6.34 9.40
N LYS A 87 -24.47 6.88 8.90
CA LYS A 87 -24.35 7.45 7.55
C LYS A 87 -23.85 6.43 6.55
N GLU A 88 -24.23 6.60 5.29
CA GLU A 88 -23.72 5.78 4.20
C GLU A 88 -22.22 5.99 3.97
N LEU A 89 -21.54 4.92 3.55
CA LEU A 89 -20.15 4.98 3.13
C LEU A 89 -20.03 5.57 1.73
N SER A 90 -19.02 6.42 1.54
CA SER A 90 -18.62 6.90 0.21
C SER A 90 -18.04 5.77 -0.65
N ASP A 91 -18.01 5.96 -1.97
CA ASP A 91 -17.49 4.95 -2.90
C ASP A 91 -16.02 4.60 -2.64
N LYS A 92 -15.20 5.59 -2.24
CA LYS A 92 -13.80 5.34 -1.86
C LYS A 92 -13.68 4.46 -0.61
N GLN A 93 -14.57 4.66 0.36
CA GLN A 93 -14.61 3.85 1.57
C GLN A 93 -15.08 2.43 1.28
N LYS A 94 -16.10 2.27 0.42
CA LYS A 94 -16.55 0.95 -0.06
C LYS A 94 -15.44 0.23 -0.82
N GLY A 95 -14.77 0.91 -1.75
CA GLY A 95 -13.65 0.35 -2.49
C GLY A 95 -12.48 -0.07 -1.57
N LEU A 96 -12.20 0.69 -0.51
CA LEU A 96 -11.21 0.27 0.49
C LEU A 96 -11.64 -1.03 1.20
N ILE A 97 -12.90 -1.17 1.56
CA ILE A 97 -13.42 -2.39 2.19
C ILE A 97 -13.31 -3.59 1.23
N GLU A 98 -13.65 -3.41 -0.04
CA GLU A 98 -13.56 -4.46 -1.07
C GLU A 98 -12.12 -4.90 -1.33
N LEU A 99 -11.16 -3.97 -1.25
CA LEU A 99 -9.74 -4.25 -1.43
C LEU A 99 -9.04 -4.75 -0.16
N THR A 100 -9.73 -4.71 0.98
CA THR A 100 -9.19 -5.16 2.27
C THR A 100 -9.86 -6.45 2.75
N GLN A 101 -9.25 -7.10 3.73
CA GLN A 101 -9.81 -8.32 4.30
C GLN A 101 -11.05 -7.98 5.15
N PRO A 102 -12.10 -8.84 5.18
CA PRO A 102 -13.30 -8.62 5.98
C PRO A 102 -13.04 -8.33 7.47
N ALA A 103 -11.91 -8.83 8.00
CA ALA A 103 -11.48 -8.58 9.37
C ALA A 103 -11.26 -7.08 9.68
N VAL A 104 -10.77 -6.28 8.72
CA VAL A 104 -10.57 -4.83 8.91
C VAL A 104 -11.91 -4.14 9.14
N PHE A 105 -12.87 -4.43 8.26
CA PHE A 105 -14.21 -3.83 8.36
C PHE A 105 -14.92 -4.26 9.65
N ASN A 106 -14.82 -5.54 10.02
CA ASN A 106 -15.40 -6.04 11.27
C ASN A 106 -14.82 -5.34 12.51
N LEU A 107 -13.50 -5.14 12.54
CA LEU A 107 -12.82 -4.42 13.61
C LEU A 107 -13.31 -2.97 13.71
N ILE A 108 -13.38 -2.25 12.59
CA ILE A 108 -13.82 -0.85 12.57
C ILE A 108 -15.29 -0.74 12.99
N SER A 109 -16.15 -1.60 12.44
CA SER A 109 -17.58 -1.64 12.74
C SER A 109 -17.82 -1.90 14.22
N ALA A 110 -17.09 -2.87 14.80
CA ALA A 110 -17.18 -3.19 16.21
C ALA A 110 -16.76 -2.02 17.11
N ASN A 111 -15.67 -1.33 16.78
CA ASN A 111 -15.23 -0.16 17.52
C ASN A 111 -16.22 1.01 17.41
N ALA A 112 -16.80 1.22 16.23
CA ALA A 112 -17.80 2.26 16.00
C ALA A 112 -19.07 2.02 16.82
N GLN A 113 -19.56 0.78 16.87
CA GLN A 113 -20.71 0.38 17.69
C GLN A 113 -20.45 0.54 19.20
N GLN A 114 -19.20 0.37 19.64
CA GLN A 114 -18.80 0.49 21.04
C GLN A 114 -18.36 1.91 21.43
N ASN A 115 -18.29 2.83 20.46
CA ASN A 115 -17.79 4.19 20.64
C ASN A 115 -16.38 4.28 21.25
N THR A 116 -15.53 3.28 21.01
CA THR A 116 -14.20 3.15 21.63
C THR A 116 -13.04 3.70 20.78
N GLY A 117 -13.33 4.25 19.59
CA GLY A 117 -12.31 4.66 18.62
C GLY A 117 -11.56 3.45 18.02
N ILE A 118 -10.84 3.67 16.92
CA ILE A 118 -9.95 2.63 16.36
C ILE A 118 -8.63 2.65 17.14
N GLN A 119 -8.41 1.64 17.98
CA GLN A 119 -7.15 1.48 18.70
C GLN A 119 -6.02 1.12 17.72
N GLY A 120 -4.87 1.78 17.84
CA GLY A 120 -3.76 1.58 16.90
C GLY A 120 -4.13 1.88 15.43
N SER A 121 -4.92 2.94 15.21
CA SER A 121 -5.42 3.31 13.87
C SER A 121 -4.30 3.54 12.86
N TYR A 122 -3.16 4.05 13.30
CA TYR A 122 -1.98 4.25 12.46
C TYR A 122 -1.33 2.92 12.06
N GLU A 123 -1.13 2.00 13.00
CA GLU A 123 -0.56 0.68 12.75
C GLU A 123 -1.45 -0.15 11.83
N LEU A 124 -2.78 -0.06 12.03
CA LEU A 124 -3.76 -0.66 11.14
C LEU A 124 -3.69 -0.05 9.75
N ALA A 125 -3.68 1.29 9.63
CA ALA A 125 -3.56 1.99 8.36
C ALA A 125 -2.27 1.63 7.62
N GLN A 126 -1.15 1.57 8.35
CA GLN A 126 0.14 1.17 7.80
C GLN A 126 0.09 -0.26 7.26
N SER A 127 -0.49 -1.19 8.01
CA SER A 127 -0.58 -2.59 7.61
C SER A 127 -1.48 -2.77 6.38
N VAL A 128 -2.64 -2.09 6.36
CA VAL A 128 -3.55 -2.07 5.20
C VAL A 128 -2.87 -1.45 3.97
N ALA A 129 -2.23 -0.29 4.12
CA ALA A 129 -1.52 0.38 3.03
C ALA A 129 -0.39 -0.49 2.45
N THR A 130 0.36 -1.18 3.31
CA THR A 130 1.45 -2.06 2.90
C THR A 130 0.93 -3.26 2.10
N ASP A 131 -0.17 -3.88 2.54
CA ASP A 131 -0.82 -4.97 1.83
C ASP A 131 -1.38 -4.51 0.46
N LEU A 132 -2.07 -3.38 0.42
CA LEU A 132 -2.58 -2.78 -0.83
C LEU A 132 -1.45 -2.47 -1.82
N LEU A 133 -0.34 -1.90 -1.33
CA LEU A 133 0.82 -1.62 -2.16
C LEU A 133 1.43 -2.91 -2.72
N ALA A 134 1.57 -3.95 -1.89
CA ALA A 134 2.10 -5.23 -2.33
C ALA A 134 1.22 -5.86 -3.41
N GLN A 135 -0.11 -5.86 -3.22
CA GLN A 135 -1.08 -6.34 -4.21
C GLN A 135 -0.98 -5.55 -5.52
N TYR A 136 -0.92 -4.21 -5.44
CA TYR A 136 -0.79 -3.35 -6.61
C TYR A 136 0.50 -3.63 -7.40
N LEU A 137 1.63 -3.74 -6.70
CA LEU A 137 2.91 -4.03 -7.34
C LEU A 137 2.90 -5.43 -7.97
N SER A 138 2.33 -6.43 -7.31
CA SER A 138 2.22 -7.79 -7.86
C SER A 138 1.40 -7.78 -9.14
N ASN A 139 0.20 -7.21 -9.11
CA ASN A 139 -0.69 -7.11 -10.27
C ASN A 139 -0.04 -6.33 -11.41
N SER A 140 0.67 -5.25 -11.09
CA SER A 140 1.39 -4.44 -12.08
C SER A 140 2.49 -5.26 -12.78
N LEU A 141 3.29 -6.02 -12.03
CA LEU A 141 4.35 -6.86 -12.58
C LEU A 141 3.77 -8.01 -13.41
N ASP A 142 2.63 -8.57 -13.02
CA ASP A 142 1.95 -9.62 -13.79
C ASP A 142 1.39 -9.12 -15.13
N ILE A 143 0.74 -7.95 -15.14
CA ILE A 143 0.28 -7.30 -16.37
C ILE A 143 1.49 -7.03 -17.28
N ILE A 144 2.59 -6.53 -16.73
CA ILE A 144 3.80 -6.25 -17.51
C ILE A 144 4.38 -7.54 -18.08
N ARG A 145 4.49 -8.62 -17.29
CA ARG A 145 4.94 -9.93 -17.77
C ARG A 145 4.09 -10.42 -18.94
N ALA A 146 2.77 -10.38 -18.80
CA ALA A 146 1.83 -10.79 -19.83
C ALA A 146 1.98 -9.93 -21.11
N SER A 147 2.24 -8.63 -20.98
CA SER A 147 2.42 -7.71 -22.11
C SER A 147 3.72 -7.92 -22.89
N LEU A 148 4.70 -8.58 -22.28
CA LEU A 148 5.99 -8.91 -22.89
C LEU A 148 5.95 -10.27 -23.58
N SER A 149 5.09 -11.18 -23.12
CA SER A 149 4.89 -12.49 -23.75
C SER A 149 4.53 -12.34 -25.23
N GLY A 150 5.36 -12.88 -26.11
CA GLY A 150 5.17 -12.85 -27.57
C GLY A 150 5.83 -11.66 -28.29
N ARG A 151 6.62 -10.83 -27.60
CA ARG A 151 7.46 -9.81 -28.25
C ARG A 151 8.85 -10.38 -28.55
N GLU A 152 9.27 -10.35 -29.81
CA GLU A 152 10.65 -10.70 -30.19
C GLU A 152 11.61 -9.57 -29.77
N LEU A 153 12.26 -9.73 -28.63
CA LEU A 153 13.29 -8.81 -28.13
C LEU A 153 14.72 -9.29 -28.44
N GLY A 154 14.82 -10.49 -29.03
CA GLY A 154 16.06 -11.26 -29.18
C GLY A 154 16.40 -12.02 -27.89
N ALA A 155 16.81 -13.29 -28.03
CA ALA A 155 16.91 -14.26 -26.93
C ALA A 155 17.68 -13.75 -25.70
N HIS A 156 18.79 -13.03 -25.90
CA HIS A 156 19.61 -12.54 -24.78
C HIS A 156 18.99 -11.34 -24.03
N ASN A 157 18.30 -10.45 -24.74
CA ASN A 157 17.66 -9.27 -24.13
C ASN A 157 16.39 -9.67 -23.38
N GLU A 158 15.66 -10.63 -23.95
CA GLU A 158 14.48 -11.24 -23.38
C GLU A 158 14.79 -11.91 -22.03
N GLU A 159 15.85 -12.72 -21.97
CA GLU A 159 16.30 -13.37 -20.72
C GLU A 159 16.63 -12.36 -19.62
N ARG A 160 17.35 -11.27 -19.95
CA ARG A 160 17.70 -10.22 -18.98
C ARG A 160 16.48 -9.49 -18.44
N LEU A 161 15.52 -9.15 -19.30
CA LEU A 161 14.29 -8.48 -18.90
C LEU A 161 13.44 -9.37 -17.99
N TYR A 162 13.24 -10.64 -18.39
CA TYR A 162 12.48 -11.59 -17.60
C TYR A 162 13.14 -11.89 -16.26
N LYS A 163 14.47 -11.96 -16.21
CA LYS A 163 15.20 -12.12 -14.94
C LYS A 163 14.97 -10.93 -14.00
N ASN A 164 15.03 -9.70 -14.49
CA ASN A 164 14.74 -8.51 -13.67
C ASN A 164 13.29 -8.50 -13.18
N LEU A 165 12.35 -8.89 -14.03
CA LEU A 165 10.94 -8.99 -13.69
C LEU A 165 10.70 -10.07 -12.62
N GLN A 166 11.36 -11.22 -12.75
CA GLN A 166 11.30 -12.31 -11.78
C GLN A 166 11.87 -11.89 -10.42
N LEU A 167 12.99 -11.16 -10.39
CA LEU A 167 13.56 -10.61 -9.15
C LEU A 167 12.59 -9.63 -8.48
N ALA A 168 11.95 -8.76 -9.26
CA ALA A 168 10.93 -7.85 -8.75
C ALA A 168 9.72 -8.60 -8.18
N GLN A 169 9.23 -9.63 -8.89
CA GLN A 169 8.12 -10.47 -8.43
C GLN A 169 8.48 -11.20 -7.13
N GLN A 170 9.68 -11.77 -7.02
CA GLN A 170 10.15 -12.44 -5.80
C GLN A 170 10.24 -11.46 -4.63
N PHE A 171 10.75 -10.25 -4.86
CA PHE A 171 10.80 -9.21 -3.84
C PHE A 171 9.40 -8.82 -3.38
N VAL A 172 8.48 -8.53 -4.30
CA VAL A 172 7.10 -8.15 -3.98
C VAL A 172 6.36 -9.27 -3.28
N ALA A 173 6.58 -10.53 -3.67
CA ALA A 173 6.00 -11.69 -2.99
C ALA A 173 6.47 -11.78 -1.53
N ARG A 174 7.78 -11.62 -1.28
CA ARG A 174 8.33 -11.60 0.09
C ARG A 174 7.76 -10.43 0.89
N PHE A 175 7.76 -9.23 0.30
CA PHE A 175 7.20 -8.04 0.91
C PHE A 175 5.70 -8.22 1.25
N SER A 176 4.93 -8.88 0.39
CA SER A 176 3.53 -9.23 0.64
C SER A 176 3.38 -10.19 1.81
N THR A 177 4.19 -11.26 1.87
CA THR A 177 4.19 -12.20 3.00
C THR A 177 4.50 -11.49 4.32
N GLU A 178 5.58 -10.72 4.36
CA GLU A 178 5.99 -9.96 5.55
C GLU A 178 4.92 -8.92 5.96
N SER A 179 4.31 -8.24 4.99
CA SER A 179 3.22 -7.29 5.21
C SER A 179 2.02 -7.98 5.86
N ARG A 180 1.65 -9.16 5.37
CA ARG A 180 0.49 -9.90 5.84
C ARG A 180 0.69 -10.50 7.24
N GLU A 181 1.91 -10.92 7.56
CA GLU A 181 2.30 -11.30 8.92
C GLU A 181 2.15 -10.14 9.90
N ARG A 182 2.70 -8.96 9.55
CA ARG A 182 2.57 -7.75 10.37
C ARG A 182 1.11 -7.32 10.53
N PHE A 183 0.35 -7.39 9.45
CA PHE A 183 -1.08 -7.09 9.45
C PHE A 183 -1.86 -8.03 10.39
N ASN A 184 -1.63 -9.34 10.31
CA ASN A 184 -2.26 -10.32 11.20
C ASN A 184 -1.89 -10.07 12.67
N ALA A 185 -0.62 -9.72 12.94
CA ALA A 185 -0.18 -9.35 14.28
C ALA A 185 -0.87 -8.07 14.79
N ALA A 186 -1.04 -7.06 13.93
CA ALA A 186 -1.76 -5.82 14.26
C ALA A 186 -3.24 -6.08 14.57
N LEU A 187 -3.90 -6.97 13.82
CA LEU A 187 -5.28 -7.39 14.09
C LEU A 187 -5.41 -8.15 15.41
N GLN A 188 -4.53 -9.14 15.66
CA GLN A 188 -4.51 -9.88 16.92
C GLN A 188 -4.28 -8.97 18.13
N THR A 189 -3.36 -8.01 17.99
CA THR A 189 -3.09 -7.01 19.03
C THR A 189 -4.33 -6.16 19.29
N ASN A 190 -5.04 -5.74 18.25
CA ASN A 190 -6.28 -4.99 18.37
C ASN A 190 -7.38 -5.77 19.11
N GLU A 191 -7.56 -7.05 18.79
CA GLU A 191 -8.52 -7.92 19.49
C GLU A 191 -8.14 -8.14 20.96
N LEU A 192 -6.86 -8.32 21.27
CA LEU A 192 -6.36 -8.42 22.64
C LEU A 192 -6.63 -7.15 23.43
N ILE A 193 -6.31 -5.97 22.86
CA ILE A 193 -6.58 -4.67 23.48
C ILE A 193 -8.08 -4.55 23.76
N ARG A 194 -8.94 -4.85 22.77
CA ARG A 194 -10.39 -4.77 22.91
C ARG A 194 -10.91 -5.68 24.02
N ASN A 195 -10.41 -6.92 24.12
CA ASN A 195 -10.78 -7.85 25.19
C ASN A 195 -10.34 -7.35 26.56
N ASN A 196 -9.12 -6.82 26.67
CA ASN A 196 -8.60 -6.25 27.91
C ASN A 196 -9.41 -5.01 28.34
N VAL A 197 -9.75 -4.13 27.40
CA VAL A 197 -10.61 -2.97 27.65
C VAL A 197 -11.98 -3.43 28.15
N LYS A 198 -12.60 -4.43 27.50
CA LYS A 198 -13.88 -4.99 27.93
C LYS A 198 -13.81 -5.57 29.35
N GLN A 199 -12.76 -6.31 29.67
CA GLN A 199 -12.54 -6.87 31.01
C GLN A 199 -12.33 -5.76 32.05
N ALA A 200 -11.50 -4.77 31.75
CA ALA A 200 -11.29 -3.61 32.62
C ALA A 200 -12.61 -2.85 32.87
N LEU A 201 -13.40 -2.60 31.81
CA LEU A 201 -14.72 -1.96 31.90
C LEU A 201 -15.73 -2.77 32.73
N SER A 202 -15.69 -4.11 32.63
CA SER A 202 -16.53 -4.97 33.46
C SER A 202 -16.13 -4.93 34.94
N ALA A 203 -14.85 -4.70 35.22
CA ALA A 203 -14.32 -4.55 36.58
C ALA A 203 -14.57 -3.16 37.18
N LEU A 204 -14.92 -2.16 36.37
CA LEU A 204 -15.30 -0.83 36.86
C LEU A 204 -16.60 -0.89 37.66
N THR A 205 -16.65 -0.08 38.73
CA THR A 205 -17.87 0.19 39.49
C THR A 205 -18.93 0.86 38.61
N PRO A 206 -20.23 0.72 38.94
CA PRO A 206 -21.32 1.27 38.13
C PRO A 206 -21.16 2.77 37.84
N THR A 207 -20.67 3.55 38.80
CA THR A 207 -20.42 5.00 38.68
C THR A 207 -19.29 5.36 37.71
N LEU A 208 -18.21 4.58 37.69
CA LEU A 208 -17.11 4.79 36.75
C LEU A 208 -17.48 4.34 35.32
N ARG A 209 -18.38 3.36 35.22
CA ARG A 209 -18.90 2.89 33.93
C ARG A 209 -19.76 3.95 33.26
N THR A 210 -20.67 4.64 33.98
CA THR A 210 -21.46 5.75 33.43
C THR A 210 -20.58 6.92 33.00
N ALA A 211 -19.55 7.25 33.76
CA ALA A 211 -18.60 8.31 33.38
C ALA A 211 -17.80 7.98 32.10
N TYR A 212 -17.50 6.70 31.83
CA TYR A 212 -16.76 6.28 30.65
C TYR A 212 -17.61 6.25 29.37
N TYR A 213 -18.85 5.77 29.45
CA TYR A 213 -19.73 5.72 28.28
C TYR A 213 -20.26 7.10 27.86
N GLY A 214 -20.11 8.12 28.72
CA GLY A 214 -20.79 9.40 28.59
C GLY A 214 -22.29 9.21 28.83
N ASP A 215 -22.95 10.20 29.43
CA ASP A 215 -24.39 10.13 29.65
C ASP A 215 -25.10 9.82 28.34
N ALA A 216 -25.62 8.59 28.22
CA ALA A 216 -26.60 8.24 27.22
C ALA A 216 -27.89 8.97 27.60
N GLN A 217 -28.08 10.16 27.02
CA GLN A 217 -29.38 10.82 26.91
C GLN A 217 -29.97 10.53 25.54
#